data_AF-A0A0D1ANZ9-F1
#
_entry.id   AF-A0A0D1ANZ9-F1
#
_cell.length_a   1.000
_cell.length_b   1.000
_cell.length_c   1.000
_cell.angle_alpha   90.00
_cell.angle_beta   90.00
_cell.angle_gamma   90.00
#
_symmetry.space_group_name_H-M   'P 1'
#
loop_
_entity.id
_entity.type
_entity.pdbx_description
1 polymer ?
#
loop_
_entity_poly.entity_id
_entity_poly.type
_entity_poly.pdbx_seq_one_letter_code
_entity_poly.pdbx_strand_id
1 'polypeptide(L)'
;MNNLENSIKDCITKEIEKGIIEKVIAEQLEKCIEKSISDMFSWGGDVKKVVEEKVKSVMIPYLENYDYSQYIVKLDSVLTDVLKSSTLENRNLLENFKNLMVSEDGSREVKISDIFSEWNEYCKSEIDNDELDFDCGGAYITTSFDVEEVSETWSSYKTFMVRFECEEDEKLKFEFSIHAWKPEEGSKYTSQYMKTTDLRSLRYLNDFEILMMRISEGYENIILDSEGDSEDVFIEYEE
;
A
#
# COMPACT_ATOMS: atom_id res chain seq x y z
N MET A 1 28.54 -75.41 -20.52
CA MET A 1 27.75 -74.26 -20.02
C MET A 1 28.63 -73.35 -19.16
N ASN A 2 29.75 -72.84 -19.70
CA ASN A 2 30.81 -72.15 -18.91
C ASN A 2 31.44 -70.91 -19.60
N ASN A 3 30.90 -70.42 -20.72
CA ASN A 3 31.58 -69.37 -21.50
C ASN A 3 31.12 -67.94 -21.14
N LEU A 4 29.83 -67.77 -20.80
CA LEU A 4 29.27 -66.46 -20.46
C LEU A 4 29.72 -65.97 -19.08
N GLU A 5 29.70 -66.85 -18.07
CA GLU A 5 30.11 -66.48 -16.70
C GLU A 5 31.60 -66.12 -16.63
N ASN A 6 32.46 -66.88 -17.33
CA ASN A 6 33.89 -66.58 -17.42
C ASN A 6 34.16 -65.29 -18.19
N SER A 7 33.41 -65.02 -19.28
CA SER A 7 33.51 -63.75 -20.01
C SER A 7 33.07 -62.55 -19.16
N ILE A 8 32.06 -62.72 -18.31
CA ILE A 8 31.61 -61.69 -17.36
C ILE A 8 32.68 -61.45 -16.29
N LYS A 9 33.26 -62.51 -15.72
CA LYS A 9 34.35 -62.43 -14.72
C LYS A 9 35.61 -61.76 -15.28
N ASP A 10 36.01 -62.09 -16.50
CA ASP A 10 37.17 -61.49 -17.16
C ASP A 10 36.93 -60.01 -17.50
N CYS A 11 35.69 -59.66 -17.89
CA CYS A 11 35.31 -58.27 -18.14
C CYS A 11 35.37 -57.45 -16.84
N ILE A 12 34.77 -57.94 -15.76
CA ILE A 12 34.80 -57.29 -14.44
C ILE A 12 36.24 -57.14 -13.94
N THR A 13 37.07 -58.19 -14.06
CA THR A 13 38.47 -58.17 -13.61
C THR A 13 39.29 -57.16 -14.43
N LYS A 14 39.10 -57.09 -15.75
CA LYS A 14 39.76 -56.09 -16.59
C LYS A 14 39.33 -54.66 -16.27
N GLU A 15 38.06 -54.42 -15.94
CA GLU A 15 37.61 -53.07 -15.58
C GLU A 15 38.12 -52.64 -14.19
N ILE A 16 38.28 -53.58 -13.26
CA ILE A 16 38.96 -53.36 -11.97
C ILE A 16 40.46 -53.07 -12.20
N GLU A 17 41.16 -53.89 -13.00
CA GLU A 17 42.59 -53.71 -13.31
C GLU A 17 42.89 -52.41 -14.08
N LYS A 18 41.91 -51.87 -14.83
CA LYS A 18 42.03 -50.60 -15.54
C LYS A 18 41.85 -49.37 -14.65
N GLY A 19 41.54 -49.53 -13.36
CA GLY A 19 41.34 -48.40 -12.43
C GLY A 19 40.08 -47.57 -12.71
N ILE A 20 39.15 -48.11 -13.51
CA ILE A 20 37.94 -47.38 -13.96
C ILE A 20 36.98 -47.17 -12.79
N ILE A 21 36.91 -48.13 -11.87
CA ILE A 21 36.05 -48.04 -10.68
C ILE A 21 36.54 -46.92 -9.76
N GLU A 22 37.84 -46.85 -9.51
CA GLU A 22 38.47 -45.84 -8.68
C GLU A 22 38.29 -44.43 -9.28
N LYS A 23 38.41 -44.32 -10.61
CA LYS A 23 38.15 -43.06 -11.32
C LYS A 23 36.71 -42.61 -11.19
N VAL A 24 35.74 -43.52 -11.37
CA VAL A 24 34.32 -43.21 -11.22
C VAL A 24 33.99 -42.81 -9.78
N ILE A 25 34.57 -43.49 -8.80
CA ILE A 25 34.38 -43.14 -7.37
C ILE A 25 34.95 -41.76 -7.07
N ALA A 26 36.16 -41.44 -7.56
CA ALA A 26 36.78 -40.13 -7.36
C ALA A 26 35.94 -39.00 -7.97
N GLU A 27 35.47 -39.18 -9.21
CA GLU A 27 34.63 -38.19 -9.90
C GLU A 27 33.29 -37.96 -9.19
N GLN A 28 32.66 -39.02 -8.64
CA GLN A 28 31.40 -38.88 -7.90
C GLN A 28 31.61 -38.23 -6.53
N LEU A 29 32.72 -38.53 -5.86
CA LEU A 29 33.08 -37.91 -4.59
C LEU A 29 33.34 -36.41 -4.77
N GLU A 30 34.08 -36.02 -5.80
CA GLU A 30 34.35 -34.62 -6.13
C GLU A 30 33.06 -33.83 -6.36
N LYS A 31 32.14 -34.38 -7.17
CA LYS A 31 30.81 -33.78 -7.40
C LYS A 31 29.97 -33.66 -6.14
N CYS A 32 30.03 -34.66 -5.26
CA CYS A 32 29.32 -34.63 -3.98
C CYS A 32 29.85 -33.50 -3.09
N ILE A 33 31.18 -33.35 -2.99
CA ILE A 33 31.82 -32.29 -2.21
C ILE A 33 31.46 -30.91 -2.78
N GLU A 34 31.60 -30.74 -4.10
CA GLU A 34 31.25 -29.48 -4.79
C GLU A 34 29.78 -29.10 -4.53
N LYS A 35 28.87 -30.06 -4.67
CA LYS A 35 27.45 -29.85 -4.43
C LYS A 35 27.15 -29.51 -2.97
N SER A 36 27.73 -30.24 -2.02
CA SER A 36 27.53 -29.95 -0.59
C SER A 36 28.02 -28.55 -0.21
N ILE A 37 29.17 -28.11 -0.73
CA ILE A 37 29.67 -26.75 -0.50
C ILE A 37 28.72 -25.74 -1.15
N SER A 38 28.31 -25.96 -2.40
CA SER A 38 27.38 -25.07 -3.10
C SER A 38 26.05 -24.93 -2.35
N ASP A 39 25.50 -26.04 -1.83
CA ASP A 39 24.24 -26.07 -1.09
C ASP A 39 24.35 -25.24 0.21
N MET A 40 25.51 -25.21 0.89
CA MET A 40 25.73 -24.37 2.07
C MET A 40 25.67 -22.85 1.76
N PHE A 41 25.99 -22.44 0.54
CA PHE A 41 25.90 -21.05 0.06
C PHE A 41 24.58 -20.75 -0.66
N SER A 42 23.77 -21.77 -0.94
CA SER A 42 22.51 -21.65 -1.68
C SER A 42 21.41 -20.96 -0.88
N TRP A 43 20.26 -20.76 -1.52
CA TRP A 43 19.08 -20.17 -0.89
C TRP A 43 18.57 -21.08 0.24
N GLY A 44 18.74 -20.64 1.50
CA GLY A 44 18.42 -21.42 2.70
C GLY A 44 19.61 -22.15 3.33
N GLY A 45 20.80 -22.09 2.72
CA GLY A 45 22.04 -22.65 3.27
C GLY A 45 22.57 -21.87 4.47
N ASP A 46 23.21 -22.58 5.40
CA ASP A 46 23.58 -22.02 6.70
C ASP A 46 24.66 -20.93 6.62
N VAL A 47 25.57 -21.00 5.64
CA VAL A 47 26.58 -19.95 5.45
C VAL A 47 25.92 -18.65 4.98
N LYS A 48 24.96 -18.74 4.05
CA LYS A 48 24.19 -17.58 3.58
C LYS A 48 23.43 -16.92 4.73
N LYS A 49 22.79 -17.70 5.61
CA LYS A 49 22.08 -17.16 6.79
C LYS A 49 23.00 -16.36 7.71
N VAL A 50 24.18 -16.90 8.04
CA VAL A 50 25.16 -16.21 8.91
C VAL A 50 25.63 -14.90 8.27
N VAL A 51 25.88 -14.90 6.95
CA VAL A 51 26.25 -13.68 6.22
C VAL A 51 25.11 -12.66 6.22
N GLU A 52 23.87 -13.09 5.95
CA GLU A 52 22.69 -12.22 5.96
C GLU A 52 22.45 -11.61 7.34
N GLU A 53 22.57 -12.38 8.41
CA GLU A 53 22.44 -11.87 9.78
C GLU A 53 23.48 -10.79 10.08
N LYS A 54 24.74 -10.99 9.67
CA LYS A 54 25.78 -9.97 9.88
C LYS A 54 25.56 -8.73 9.05
N VAL A 55 25.16 -8.86 7.78
CA VAL A 55 24.81 -7.71 6.94
C VAL A 55 23.63 -6.95 7.55
N LYS A 56 22.56 -7.64 7.95
CA LYS A 56 21.40 -7.01 8.62
C LYS A 56 21.80 -6.30 9.91
N SER A 57 22.65 -6.91 10.74
CA SER A 57 23.09 -6.33 12.01
C SER A 57 23.89 -5.03 11.85
N VAL A 58 24.49 -4.79 10.68
CA VAL A 58 25.23 -3.56 10.37
C VAL A 58 24.34 -2.55 9.64
N MET A 59 23.57 -3.02 8.66
CA MET A 59 22.77 -2.16 7.79
C MET A 59 21.53 -1.60 8.49
N ILE A 60 20.84 -2.39 9.33
CA ILE A 60 19.62 -1.93 10.01
C ILE A 60 19.93 -0.75 10.95
N PRO A 61 20.90 -0.85 11.89
CA PRO A 61 21.23 0.29 12.75
C PRO A 61 21.75 1.50 11.99
N TYR A 62 22.48 1.29 10.89
CA TYR A 62 22.93 2.40 10.04
C TYR A 62 21.74 3.17 9.45
N LEU A 63 20.72 2.46 8.95
CA LEU A 63 19.53 3.07 8.38
C LEU A 63 18.64 3.73 9.44
N GLU A 64 18.49 3.10 10.60
CA GLU A 64 17.70 3.64 11.73
C GLU A 64 18.29 4.93 12.30
N ASN A 65 19.61 5.06 12.32
CA ASN A 65 20.30 6.23 12.88
C ASN A 65 20.69 7.27 11.82
N TYR A 66 20.30 7.07 10.56
CA TYR A 66 20.58 8.04 9.53
C TYR A 66 19.58 9.19 9.61
N ASP A 67 20.08 10.41 9.78
CA ASP A 67 19.26 11.61 9.83
C ASP A 67 18.79 12.00 8.41
N TYR A 68 17.59 11.55 8.06
CA TYR A 68 16.94 11.90 6.80
C TYR A 68 16.33 13.31 6.79
N SER A 69 16.30 14.03 7.93
CA SER A 69 15.66 15.34 8.01
C SER A 69 16.31 16.36 7.07
N GLN A 70 17.61 16.24 6.77
CA GLN A 70 18.25 17.11 5.77
C GLN A 70 17.73 16.91 4.34
N TYR A 71 17.29 15.70 4.00
CA TYR A 71 16.73 15.42 2.67
C TYR A 71 15.27 15.89 2.60
N ILE A 72 14.50 15.69 3.67
CA ILE A 72 13.12 16.19 3.78
C ILE A 72 13.09 17.72 3.69
N VAL A 73 13.94 18.42 4.45
CA VAL A 73 14.03 19.89 4.43
C VAL A 73 14.47 20.42 3.07
N LYS A 74 15.39 19.72 2.36
CA LYS A 74 15.77 20.09 1.00
C LYS A 74 14.62 19.89 0.01
N LEU A 75 13.85 18.82 0.14
CA LEU A 75 12.70 18.56 -0.73
C LEU A 75 11.62 19.64 -0.54
N ASP A 76 11.31 19.98 0.72
CA ASP A 76 10.33 21.01 1.07
C ASP A 76 10.77 22.42 0.63
N SER A 77 12.05 22.76 0.80
CA SER A 77 12.61 24.03 0.32
C SER A 77 12.54 24.14 -1.20
N VAL A 78 12.89 23.07 -1.93
CA VAL A 78 12.84 23.05 -3.39
C VAL A 78 11.39 23.15 -3.87
N LEU A 79 10.46 22.40 -3.26
CA LEU A 79 9.04 22.48 -3.57
C LEU A 79 8.48 23.89 -3.32
N THR A 80 8.83 24.50 -2.19
CA THR A 80 8.38 25.85 -1.82
C THR A 80 8.89 26.92 -2.79
N ASP A 81 10.12 26.83 -3.26
CA ASP A 81 10.68 27.79 -4.22
C ASP A 81 10.09 27.61 -5.63
N VAL A 82 9.80 26.37 -6.03
CA VAL A 82 9.12 26.07 -7.30
C VAL A 82 7.66 26.56 -7.24
N LEU A 83 6.94 26.37 -6.14
CA LEU A 83 5.59 26.89 -5.92
C LEU A 83 5.50 28.42 -6.07
N LYS A 84 6.47 29.16 -5.52
CA LYS A 84 6.51 30.63 -5.63
C LYS A 84 6.70 31.10 -7.07
N SER A 85 7.43 30.34 -7.87
CA SER A 85 7.82 30.71 -9.24
C SER A 85 6.95 30.11 -10.35
N SER A 86 6.00 29.24 -10.01
CA SER A 86 5.16 28.53 -10.98
C SER A 86 3.84 29.25 -11.29
N THR A 87 3.26 28.93 -12.45
CA THR A 87 1.92 29.38 -12.86
C THR A 87 0.83 28.74 -11.98
N LEU A 88 -0.36 29.34 -11.89
CA LEU A 88 -1.49 28.85 -11.06
C LEU A 88 -1.74 27.34 -11.20
N GLU A 89 -1.85 26.82 -12.42
CA GLU A 89 -2.05 25.37 -12.65
C GLU A 89 -0.90 24.50 -12.14
N ASN A 90 0.33 25.02 -12.16
CA ASN A 90 1.49 24.31 -11.63
C ASN A 90 1.59 24.47 -10.10
N ARG A 91 0.95 25.48 -9.50
CA ARG A 91 0.85 25.61 -8.05
C ARG A 91 -0.03 24.53 -7.44
N ASN A 92 -1.25 24.36 -7.95
CA ASN A 92 -2.17 23.30 -7.46
C ASN A 92 -1.52 21.91 -7.58
N LEU A 93 -0.85 21.64 -8.70
CA LEU A 93 -0.07 20.40 -8.88
C LEU A 93 0.97 20.19 -7.76
N LEU A 94 1.79 21.21 -7.50
CA LEU A 94 2.89 21.11 -6.53
C LEU A 94 2.39 21.10 -5.08
N GLU A 95 1.29 21.77 -4.79
CA GLU A 95 0.64 21.81 -3.49
C GLU A 95 0.00 20.46 -3.17
N ASN A 96 -0.75 19.88 -4.11
CA ASN A 96 -1.32 18.54 -3.99
C ASN A 96 -0.21 17.49 -3.85
N PHE A 97 0.88 17.59 -4.62
CA PHE A 97 2.05 16.72 -4.48
C PHE A 97 2.70 16.86 -3.10
N LYS A 98 2.85 18.08 -2.59
CA LYS A 98 3.39 18.32 -1.24
C LYS A 98 2.48 17.68 -0.19
N ASN A 99 1.17 17.87 -0.27
CA ASN A 99 0.21 17.32 0.69
C ASN A 99 0.21 15.79 0.71
N LEU A 100 0.40 15.14 -0.45
CA LEU A 100 0.60 13.68 -0.53
C LEU A 100 1.94 13.22 0.06
N MET A 101 3.00 14.03 -0.06
CA MET A 101 4.32 13.72 0.48
C MET A 101 4.45 13.93 2.00
N VAL A 102 3.48 14.59 2.65
CA VAL A 102 3.39 14.67 4.11
C VAL A 102 2.85 13.34 4.64
N SER A 103 3.70 12.32 4.63
CA SER A 103 3.50 11.12 5.42
C SER A 103 3.92 11.44 6.85
N GLU A 104 2.97 11.80 7.72
CA GLU A 104 3.25 11.72 9.15
C GLU A 104 3.50 10.23 9.49
N ASP A 105 4.55 9.97 10.27
CA ASP A 105 4.94 8.62 10.70
C ASP A 105 3.72 7.87 11.29
N GLY A 106 3.35 6.76 10.63
CA GLY A 106 2.42 5.77 11.16
C GLY A 106 0.95 5.96 10.74
N SER A 107 0.37 4.84 10.31
CA SER A 107 -1.07 4.61 10.12
C SER A 107 -1.88 5.12 11.31
N ARG A 108 -2.30 6.40 11.28
CA ARG A 108 -3.31 6.89 12.22
C ARG A 108 -4.60 6.15 11.89
N GLU A 109 -5.12 5.47 12.90
CA GLU A 109 -6.48 4.95 12.85
C GLU A 109 -7.41 6.15 12.65
N VAL A 110 -8.30 6.05 11.66
CA VAL A 110 -9.30 7.06 11.32
C VAL A 110 -10.67 6.41 11.40
N LYS A 111 -11.62 7.07 12.06
CA LYS A 111 -13.00 6.56 12.11
C LYS A 111 -13.76 7.02 10.88
N ILE A 112 -14.77 6.26 10.47
CA ILE A 112 -15.62 6.67 9.36
C ILE A 112 -16.41 7.94 9.70
N SER A 113 -16.78 8.14 10.97
CA SER A 113 -17.36 9.39 11.47
C SER A 113 -16.43 10.60 11.36
N ASP A 114 -15.12 10.41 11.54
CA ASP A 114 -14.13 11.47 11.33
C ASP A 114 -14.03 11.83 9.83
N ILE A 115 -14.05 10.83 8.95
CA ILE A 115 -14.09 11.05 7.48
C ILE A 115 -15.37 11.79 7.08
N PHE A 116 -16.51 11.44 7.68
CA PHE A 116 -17.78 12.12 7.45
C PHE A 116 -17.74 13.58 7.90
N SER A 117 -17.07 13.89 9.02
CA SER A 117 -16.89 15.28 9.47
C SER A 117 -16.08 16.10 8.44
N GLU A 118 -15.03 15.52 7.86
CA GLU A 118 -14.26 16.16 6.77
C GLU A 118 -15.08 16.30 5.49
N TRP A 119 -16.00 15.36 5.21
CA TRP A 119 -16.95 15.47 4.10
C TRP A 119 -17.91 16.65 4.28
N ASN A 120 -18.42 16.87 5.49
CA ASN A 120 -19.30 18.00 5.81
C ASN A 120 -18.62 19.34 5.54
N GLU A 121 -17.36 19.49 5.96
CA GLU A 121 -16.57 20.70 5.70
C GLU A 121 -16.26 20.86 4.20
N TYR A 122 -15.96 19.77 3.49
CA TYR A 122 -15.75 19.79 2.05
C TYR A 122 -17.01 20.25 1.30
N CYS A 123 -18.17 19.66 1.59
CA CYS A 123 -19.45 20.06 1.00
C CYS A 123 -19.74 21.53 1.25
N LYS A 124 -19.55 21.99 2.49
CA LYS A 124 -19.75 23.41 2.83
C LYS A 124 -18.88 24.36 2.00
N SER A 125 -17.66 23.95 1.64
CA SER A 125 -16.74 24.78 0.85
C SER A 125 -17.00 24.75 -0.66
N GLU A 126 -17.59 23.68 -1.19
CA GLU A 126 -17.71 23.43 -2.62
C GLU A 126 -19.14 23.50 -3.16
N ILE A 127 -20.14 23.57 -2.28
CA ILE A 127 -21.55 23.66 -2.67
C ILE A 127 -21.82 24.87 -3.55
N ASP A 128 -22.62 24.66 -4.59
CA ASP A 128 -23.08 25.73 -5.45
C ASP A 128 -24.13 26.58 -4.71
N ASN A 129 -23.70 27.72 -4.17
CA ASN A 129 -24.58 28.65 -3.46
C ASN A 129 -25.74 29.16 -4.33
N ASP A 130 -25.64 29.12 -5.66
CA ASP A 130 -26.75 29.53 -6.55
C ASP A 130 -27.93 28.53 -6.51
N GLU A 131 -27.69 27.29 -6.07
CA GLU A 131 -28.70 26.24 -5.94
C GLU A 131 -29.38 26.23 -4.55
N LEU A 132 -28.89 27.04 -3.59
CA LEU A 132 -29.39 27.08 -2.21
C LEU A 132 -30.45 28.17 -1.98
N ASP A 133 -31.49 27.82 -1.21
CA ASP A 133 -32.51 28.77 -0.74
C ASP A 133 -32.06 29.44 0.57
N PHE A 134 -31.39 30.58 0.44
CA PHE A 134 -30.94 31.36 1.59
C PHE A 134 -32.09 32.13 2.25
N ASP A 135 -32.37 31.84 3.52
CA ASP A 135 -33.32 32.59 4.34
C ASP A 135 -32.70 32.98 5.69
N CYS A 136 -33.04 34.17 6.19
CA CYS A 136 -32.66 34.65 7.51
C CYS A 136 -31.15 34.56 7.85
N GLY A 137 -30.27 34.79 6.86
CA GLY A 137 -28.82 34.92 7.07
C GLY A 137 -28.00 33.66 6.73
N GLY A 138 -28.62 32.61 6.20
CA GLY A 138 -27.90 31.42 5.76
C GLY A 138 -28.80 30.39 5.07
N ALA A 139 -28.21 29.22 4.80
CA ALA A 139 -28.89 28.05 4.28
C ALA A 139 -28.44 26.81 5.06
N TYR A 140 -29.17 25.71 4.94
CA TYR A 140 -28.74 24.41 5.43
C TYR A 140 -28.55 23.48 4.24
N ILE A 141 -27.53 22.63 4.31
CA ILE A 141 -27.37 21.48 3.44
C ILE A 141 -27.43 20.20 4.26
N THR A 142 -27.91 19.13 3.66
CA THR A 142 -28.03 17.82 4.28
C THR A 142 -26.96 16.93 3.67
N THR A 143 -25.96 16.56 4.47
CA THR A 143 -24.93 15.60 4.07
C THR A 143 -25.23 14.24 4.69
N SER A 144 -24.84 13.17 4.03
CA SER A 144 -25.03 11.81 4.56
C SER A 144 -23.96 10.84 4.09
N PHE A 145 -23.88 9.72 4.80
CA PHE A 145 -23.14 8.56 4.31
C PHE A 145 -23.83 7.24 4.64
N ASP A 146 -23.59 6.23 3.80
CA ASP A 146 -24.00 4.84 4.01
C ASP A 146 -22.87 3.85 3.71
N VAL A 147 -22.91 2.72 4.40
CA VAL A 147 -21.98 1.59 4.22
C VAL A 147 -22.76 0.34 3.85
N GLU A 148 -22.47 -0.22 2.68
CA GLU A 148 -23.14 -1.41 2.15
C GLU A 148 -22.14 -2.56 1.94
N GLU A 149 -22.40 -3.75 2.50
CA GLU A 149 -21.62 -4.96 2.15
C GLU A 149 -21.94 -5.39 0.71
N VAL A 150 -20.96 -5.28 -0.19
CA VAL A 150 -21.09 -5.63 -1.61
C VAL A 150 -20.40 -6.96 -1.97
N SER A 151 -19.72 -7.59 -1.01
CA SER A 151 -19.07 -8.88 -1.22
C SER A 151 -20.03 -10.05 -1.15
N GLU A 152 -19.69 -11.12 -1.86
CA GLU A 152 -20.40 -12.39 -1.81
C GLU A 152 -20.47 -12.98 -0.38
N THR A 153 -21.61 -13.55 -0.01
CA THR A 153 -21.83 -14.10 1.34
C THR A 153 -20.80 -15.18 1.72
N TRP A 154 -20.34 -15.98 0.75
CA TRP A 154 -19.36 -17.06 0.97
C TRP A 154 -17.91 -16.56 1.07
N SER A 155 -17.64 -15.30 0.71
CA SER A 155 -16.30 -14.74 0.77
C SER A 155 -15.87 -14.51 2.21
N SER A 156 -14.69 -15.01 2.56
CA SER A 156 -14.02 -14.64 3.81
C SER A 156 -13.39 -13.25 3.73
N TYR A 157 -13.23 -12.70 2.53
CA TYR A 157 -12.77 -11.34 2.31
C TYR A 157 -13.99 -10.46 2.04
N LYS A 158 -14.28 -9.57 2.99
CA LYS A 158 -15.46 -8.72 2.94
C LYS A 158 -15.12 -7.38 2.33
N THR A 159 -16.01 -6.90 1.47
CA THR A 159 -15.89 -5.63 0.78
C THR A 159 -17.15 -4.84 1.06
N PHE A 160 -16.96 -3.62 1.53
CA PHE A 160 -18.03 -2.67 1.78
C PHE A 160 -17.86 -1.47 0.86
N MET A 161 -18.96 -1.00 0.30
CA MET A 161 -19.01 0.25 -0.43
C MET A 161 -19.45 1.35 0.53
N VAL A 162 -18.69 2.44 0.57
CA VAL A 162 -19.04 3.64 1.33
C VAL A 162 -19.42 4.73 0.34
N ARG A 163 -20.56 5.37 0.59
CA ARG A 163 -21.07 6.46 -0.24
C ARG A 163 -21.31 7.67 0.62
N PHE A 164 -20.83 8.82 0.16
CA PHE A 164 -21.06 10.14 0.71
C PHE A 164 -21.86 10.95 -0.30
N GLU A 165 -22.89 11.64 0.17
CA GLU A 165 -23.74 12.49 -0.68
C GLU A 165 -24.11 13.79 0.04
N CYS A 166 -24.37 14.85 -0.74
CA CYS A 166 -25.09 16.04 -0.32
C CYS A 166 -26.43 16.06 -1.05
N GLU A 167 -27.55 16.26 -0.34
CA GLU A 167 -28.88 16.20 -0.96
C GLU A 167 -29.11 17.36 -1.95
N GLU A 168 -28.54 18.53 -1.65
CA GLU A 168 -28.76 19.78 -2.37
C GLU A 168 -27.88 19.96 -3.61
N ASP A 169 -26.82 19.16 -3.80
CA ASP A 169 -26.00 19.19 -5.02
C ASP A 169 -25.62 17.77 -5.48
N GLU A 170 -26.20 17.33 -6.61
CA GLU A 170 -25.95 16.02 -7.20
C GLU A 170 -24.49 15.80 -7.63
N LYS A 171 -23.69 16.88 -7.78
CA LYS A 171 -22.26 16.80 -8.10
C LYS A 171 -21.42 16.46 -6.87
N LEU A 172 -21.91 16.75 -5.67
CA LEU A 172 -21.27 16.43 -4.40
C LEU A 172 -21.62 15.01 -3.98
N LYS A 173 -20.99 14.06 -4.67
CA LYS A 173 -21.06 12.63 -4.37
C LYS A 173 -19.67 12.02 -4.40
N PHE A 174 -19.42 11.11 -3.46
CA PHE A 174 -18.15 10.41 -3.38
C PHE A 174 -18.34 8.95 -2.98
N GLU A 175 -17.69 8.03 -3.69
CA GLU A 175 -17.77 6.60 -3.42
C GLU A 175 -16.37 6.00 -3.35
N PHE A 176 -16.16 5.10 -2.39
CA PHE A 176 -14.96 4.27 -2.31
C PHE A 176 -15.26 2.95 -1.61
N SER A 177 -14.39 1.95 -1.83
CA SER A 177 -14.53 0.66 -1.17
C SER A 177 -13.53 0.48 -0.03
N ILE A 178 -13.96 -0.26 0.97
CA ILE A 178 -13.13 -0.71 2.09
C ILE A 178 -13.22 -2.24 2.23
N HIS A 179 -12.16 -2.86 2.74
CA HIS A 179 -12.08 -4.31 2.83
C HIS A 179 -11.35 -4.82 4.06
N ALA A 180 -11.75 -6.01 4.50
CA ALA A 180 -11.13 -6.74 5.61
C ALA A 180 -11.31 -8.26 5.44
N TRP A 181 -10.37 -9.04 5.98
CA TRP A 181 -10.50 -10.49 6.05
C TRP A 181 -11.25 -10.90 7.32
N LYS A 182 -12.43 -11.51 7.16
CA LYS A 182 -13.32 -11.97 8.25
C LYS A 182 -13.49 -10.93 9.36
N PRO A 183 -14.06 -9.74 9.04
CA PRO A 183 -14.23 -8.70 10.03
C PRO A 183 -15.15 -9.13 11.16
N GLU A 184 -14.76 -8.75 12.37
CA GLU A 184 -15.52 -8.80 13.62
C GLU A 184 -15.66 -7.37 14.20
N GLU A 185 -16.41 -7.20 15.29
CA GLU A 185 -16.54 -5.91 15.98
C GLU A 185 -15.16 -5.32 16.35
N GLY A 186 -14.92 -4.06 16.01
CA GLY A 186 -13.62 -3.39 16.21
C GLY A 186 -12.54 -3.73 15.17
N SER A 187 -12.89 -4.46 14.11
CA SER A 187 -11.98 -4.68 12.98
C SER A 187 -11.63 -3.38 12.27
N LYS A 188 -10.44 -3.38 11.69
CA LYS A 188 -9.96 -2.29 10.86
C LYS A 188 -10.02 -2.68 9.40
N TYR A 189 -10.29 -1.70 8.57
CA TYR A 189 -10.48 -1.86 7.15
C TYR A 189 -9.38 -1.13 6.40
N THR A 190 -9.00 -1.70 5.28
CA THR A 190 -8.13 -1.03 4.31
C THR A 190 -9.01 -0.42 3.23
N SER A 191 -8.83 0.87 2.93
CA SER A 191 -9.51 1.49 1.79
C SER A 191 -8.80 1.17 0.49
N GLN A 192 -9.59 1.04 -0.58
CA GLN A 192 -9.09 0.90 -1.94
C GLN A 192 -9.45 2.14 -2.76
N TYR A 193 -9.11 3.32 -2.26
CA TYR A 193 -9.20 4.54 -3.04
C TYR A 193 -7.87 4.80 -3.75
N MET A 194 -7.79 4.38 -5.01
CA MET A 194 -6.68 4.67 -5.91
C MET A 194 -7.19 5.28 -7.20
N LYS A 195 -7.15 6.61 -7.29
CA LYS A 195 -7.29 7.32 -8.56
C LYS A 195 -5.97 7.18 -9.32
N THR A 196 -6.02 6.83 -10.61
CA THR A 196 -4.81 6.66 -11.44
C THR A 196 -4.11 8.01 -11.58
N THR A 197 -3.08 8.23 -10.78
CA THR A 197 -2.42 9.54 -10.66
C THR A 197 -1.19 9.64 -11.56
N ASP A 198 -1.43 9.87 -12.85
CA ASP A 198 -0.46 10.58 -13.71
C ASP A 198 -0.12 11.92 -13.03
N LEU A 199 1.14 12.35 -13.03
CA LEU A 199 1.56 13.63 -12.44
C LEU A 199 0.69 14.81 -12.91
N ARG A 200 0.19 14.79 -14.14
CA ARG A 200 -0.71 15.79 -14.73
C ARG A 200 -2.11 15.76 -14.13
N SER A 201 -2.58 14.62 -13.62
CA SER A 201 -3.90 14.48 -13.00
C SER A 201 -3.98 15.03 -11.58
N LEU A 202 -2.83 15.12 -10.89
CA LEU A 202 -2.74 15.66 -9.52
C LEU A 202 -3.27 17.10 -9.41
N ARG A 203 -3.19 17.91 -10.47
CA ARG A 203 -3.69 19.30 -10.49
C ARG A 203 -5.22 19.42 -10.43
N TYR A 204 -5.94 18.31 -10.64
CA TYR A 204 -7.40 18.26 -10.67
C TYR A 204 -7.97 17.49 -9.48
N LEU A 205 -7.12 17.08 -8.53
CA LEU A 205 -7.59 16.51 -7.27
C LEU A 205 -8.12 17.63 -6.38
N ASN A 206 -9.32 17.40 -5.83
CA ASN A 206 -9.85 18.24 -4.77
C ASN A 206 -9.32 17.79 -3.39
N ASP A 207 -9.58 18.59 -2.36
CA ASP A 207 -9.02 18.37 -1.03
C ASP A 207 -9.50 17.05 -0.39
N PHE A 208 -10.76 16.67 -0.62
CA PHE A 208 -11.31 15.40 -0.13
C PHE A 208 -10.68 14.19 -0.83
N GLU A 209 -10.44 14.27 -2.15
CA GLU A 209 -9.70 13.23 -2.89
C GLU A 209 -8.28 13.05 -2.35
N ILE A 210 -7.60 14.15 -1.97
CA ILE A 210 -6.26 14.11 -1.38
C ILE A 210 -6.29 13.49 0.02
N LEU A 211 -7.30 13.81 0.84
CA LEU A 211 -7.52 13.14 2.13
C LEU A 211 -7.69 11.64 1.94
N MET A 212 -8.58 11.22 1.03
CA MET A 212 -8.86 9.81 0.79
C MET A 212 -7.66 9.04 0.24
N MET A 213 -6.85 9.66 -0.63
CA MET A 213 -5.59 9.07 -1.08
C MET A 213 -4.63 8.82 0.09
N ARG A 214 -4.45 9.79 1.00
CA ARG A 214 -3.60 9.64 2.19
C ARG A 214 -4.13 8.55 3.12
N ILE A 215 -5.43 8.48 3.33
CA ILE A 215 -6.05 7.41 4.13
C ILE A 215 -5.78 6.04 3.48
N SER A 216 -5.89 5.91 2.15
CA SER A 216 -5.60 4.65 1.45
C SER A 216 -4.14 4.22 1.45
N GLU A 217 -3.19 5.11 1.75
CA GLU A 217 -1.80 4.71 2.00
C GLU A 217 -1.63 3.99 3.35
N GLY A 218 -2.52 4.25 4.31
CA GLY A 218 -2.57 3.51 5.57
C GLY A 218 -3.24 2.14 5.37
N TYR A 219 -2.48 1.07 5.57
CA TYR A 219 -3.05 -0.27 5.63
C TYR A 219 -3.80 -0.48 6.94
N GLU A 220 -4.99 -1.09 6.89
CA GLU A 220 -5.82 -1.43 8.05
C GLU A 220 -6.00 -0.27 9.04
N ASN A 221 -6.37 0.90 8.54
CA ASN A 221 -6.44 2.13 9.31
C ASN A 221 -7.85 2.71 9.48
N ILE A 222 -8.87 2.20 8.79
CA ILE A 222 -10.25 2.70 8.94
C ILE A 222 -10.99 1.89 10.00
N ILE A 223 -11.65 2.56 10.93
CA ILE A 223 -12.56 1.99 11.91
C ILE A 223 -14.00 2.34 11.50
N LEU A 224 -14.84 1.32 11.31
CA LEU A 224 -16.28 1.51 11.14
C LEU A 224 -16.95 1.62 12.51
N ASP A 225 -17.18 2.84 12.97
CA ASP A 225 -17.91 3.14 14.20
C ASP A 225 -19.39 3.49 13.98
N SER A 226 -19.82 3.62 12.72
CA SER A 226 -21.22 3.67 12.28
C SER A 226 -21.38 3.06 10.87
N GLU A 227 -22.58 2.60 10.54
CA GLU A 227 -22.94 2.11 9.19
C GLU A 227 -23.61 3.20 8.32
N GLY A 228 -23.95 4.34 8.92
CA GLY A 228 -24.46 5.50 8.22
C GLY A 228 -24.87 6.62 9.17
N ASP A 229 -24.91 7.85 8.67
CA ASP A 229 -25.34 9.04 9.40
C ASP A 229 -25.81 10.12 8.43
N SER A 230 -26.50 11.14 8.96
CA SER A 230 -26.94 12.31 8.21
C SER A 230 -26.88 13.55 9.10
N GLU A 231 -26.36 14.66 8.57
CA GLU A 231 -26.21 15.91 9.31
C GLU A 231 -26.67 17.12 8.49
N ASP A 232 -27.39 18.04 9.15
CA ASP A 232 -27.74 19.34 8.60
C ASP A 232 -26.61 20.35 8.91
N VAL A 233 -25.90 20.80 7.88
CA VAL A 233 -24.77 21.72 8.00
C VAL A 233 -25.22 23.14 7.66
N PHE A 234 -25.00 24.09 8.57
CA PHE A 234 -25.33 25.50 8.35
C PHE A 234 -24.25 26.21 7.52
N ILE A 235 -24.72 26.94 6.51
CA ILE A 235 -23.94 27.79 5.62
C ILE A 235 -24.35 29.24 5.86
N GLU A 236 -23.41 30.05 6.32
CA GLU A 236 -23.64 31.47 6.53
C GLU A 236 -23.64 32.19 5.18
N TYR A 237 -24.56 33.14 5.01
CA TYR A 237 -24.60 33.97 3.80
C TYR A 237 -23.40 34.92 3.78
N GLU A 238 -22.52 34.78 2.78
CA GLU A 238 -21.44 35.76 2.54
C GLU A 238 -21.95 36.88 1.61
N GLU A 239 -22.02 38.12 2.14
CA GLU A 239 -22.35 39.35 1.38
C GLU A 239 -21.28 39.77 0.37
#